data_AF-A3U5G9-F1
#
_entry.id   AF-A3U5G9-F1
#
_cell.length_a   1.000
_cell.length_b   1.000
_cell.length_c   1.000
_cell.angle_alpha   90.00
_cell.angle_beta   90.00
_cell.angle_gamma   90.00
#
_symmetry.space_group_name_H-M   'P 1'
#
loop_
_entity.id
_entity.type
_entity.pdbx_description
1 polymer ?
#
loop_
_entity_poly.entity_id
_entity_poly.type
_entity_poly.pdbx_seq_one_letter_code
_entity_poly.pdbx_strand_id
1 'polypeptide(L)'
;MQKPEALSSAVNLFEEATSLNLFKNLVVQVEKDFNLASVDLEIDTIESTTPNSLLDGIESKIYYLLQYDTSTYINLLYIIDVPEHSIKYLKAENLEQFSKDISFLILKRCWMKVWYKANY
;
A
#
# COMPACT_ATOMS: atom_id res chain seq x y z
N MET A 1 -12.27 16.24 -5.70
CA MET A 1 -11.16 15.28 -5.68
C MET A 1 -10.14 15.78 -4.69
N GLN A 2 -9.85 15.00 -3.65
CA GLN A 2 -8.80 15.35 -2.71
C GLN A 2 -7.46 14.95 -3.33
N LYS A 3 -6.41 15.70 -2.98
CA LYS A 3 -5.06 15.27 -3.34
C LYS A 3 -4.70 14.04 -2.51
N PRO A 4 -4.03 13.02 -3.07
CA PRO A 4 -3.69 11.79 -2.34
C PRO A 4 -2.99 12.03 -0.99
N GLU A 5 -2.19 13.10 -0.90
CA GLU A 5 -1.45 13.50 0.29
C GLU A 5 -2.37 13.86 1.47
N ALA A 6 -3.58 14.34 1.19
CA ALA A 6 -4.56 14.75 2.19
C ALA A 6 -5.30 13.57 2.84
N LEU A 7 -5.22 12.37 2.26
CA LEU A 7 -5.89 11.18 2.78
C LEU A 7 -5.20 10.67 4.05
N SER A 8 -5.99 10.41 5.08
CA SER A 8 -5.54 9.98 6.41
C SER A 8 -5.85 8.52 6.76
N SER A 9 -6.63 7.81 5.94
CA SER A 9 -6.96 6.40 6.17
C SER A 9 -7.11 5.61 4.86
N ALA A 10 -6.96 4.27 4.94
CA ALA A 10 -7.17 3.38 3.81
C ALA A 10 -8.62 3.41 3.30
N VAL A 11 -9.59 3.57 4.21
CA VAL A 11 -11.02 3.67 3.86
C VAL A 11 -11.27 4.86 2.94
N ASN A 12 -10.80 6.06 3.31
CA ASN A 12 -10.98 7.25 2.49
C ASN A 12 -10.29 7.10 1.11
N LEU A 13 -9.13 6.44 1.08
CA LEU A 13 -8.40 6.17 -0.15
C LEU A 13 -9.19 5.24 -1.08
N PHE A 14 -9.75 4.16 -0.54
CA PHE A 14 -10.55 3.23 -1.32
C PHE A 14 -11.87 3.83 -1.80
N GLU A 15 -12.54 4.64 -0.98
CA GLU A 15 -13.71 5.42 -1.38
C GLU A 15 -13.37 6.33 -2.56
N GLU A 16 -12.26 7.07 -2.48
CA GLU A 16 -11.83 7.95 -3.57
C GLU A 16 -11.46 7.17 -4.83
N ALA A 17 -10.64 6.12 -4.71
CA ALA A 17 -10.26 5.26 -5.83
C ALA A 17 -11.47 4.62 -6.52
N THR A 18 -12.47 4.21 -5.76
CA THR A 18 -13.72 3.65 -6.29
C THR A 18 -14.55 4.74 -6.97
N SER A 19 -14.70 5.90 -6.34
CA SER A 19 -15.46 7.03 -6.92
C SER A 19 -14.88 7.53 -8.25
N LEU A 20 -13.57 7.41 -8.42
CA LEU A 20 -12.86 7.78 -9.65
C LEU A 20 -12.75 6.64 -10.67
N ASN A 21 -13.30 5.45 -10.37
CA ASN A 21 -13.13 4.23 -11.18
C ASN A 21 -11.66 3.83 -11.40
N LEU A 22 -10.78 4.14 -10.44
CA LEU A 22 -9.34 3.86 -10.47
C LEU A 22 -8.93 2.73 -9.52
N PHE A 23 -9.86 2.11 -8.81
CA PHE A 23 -9.55 1.02 -7.88
C PHE A 23 -8.79 -0.15 -8.54
N LYS A 24 -9.19 -0.57 -9.74
CA LYS A 24 -8.45 -1.61 -10.49
C LYS A 24 -7.02 -1.17 -10.84
N ASN A 25 -6.84 0.09 -11.23
CA ASN A 25 -5.51 0.65 -11.49
C ASN A 25 -4.65 0.66 -10.22
N LEU A 26 -5.26 0.88 -9.04
CA LEU A 26 -4.59 0.77 -7.75
C LEU A 26 -4.14 -0.67 -7.47
N VAL A 27 -5.00 -1.67 -7.67
CA VAL A 27 -4.64 -3.08 -7.50
C VAL A 27 -3.45 -3.45 -8.40
N VAL A 28 -3.51 -3.09 -9.69
CA VAL A 28 -2.42 -3.32 -10.64
C VAL A 28 -1.13 -2.62 -10.23
N GLN A 29 -1.23 -1.39 -9.72
CA GLN A 29 -0.07 -0.64 -9.27
C GLN A 29 0.58 -1.27 -8.03
N VAL A 30 -0.23 -1.73 -7.08
CA VAL A 30 0.24 -2.45 -5.88
C VAL A 30 0.95 -3.74 -6.29
N GLU A 31 0.31 -4.59 -7.09
CA GLU A 31 0.87 -5.86 -7.54
C GLU A 31 2.20 -5.64 -8.29
N LYS A 32 2.25 -4.66 -9.19
CA LYS A 32 3.47 -4.30 -9.92
C LYS A 32 4.60 -3.90 -8.96
N ASP A 33 4.31 -3.03 -8.01
CA ASP A 33 5.32 -2.50 -7.09
C ASP A 33 5.87 -3.60 -6.15
N PHE A 34 5.02 -4.52 -5.70
CA PHE A 34 5.43 -5.68 -4.90
C PHE A 34 6.25 -6.68 -5.72
N ASN A 35 5.83 -6.98 -6.96
CA ASN A 35 6.57 -7.85 -7.86
C ASN A 35 7.96 -7.31 -8.21
N LEU A 36 8.12 -5.99 -8.36
CA LEU A 36 9.43 -5.36 -8.54
C LEU A 36 10.36 -5.60 -7.36
N ALA A 37 9.82 -5.73 -6.15
CA ALA A 37 10.56 -6.08 -4.93
C ALA A 37 10.74 -7.59 -4.75
N SER A 38 10.34 -8.42 -5.72
CA SER A 38 10.29 -9.88 -5.62
C SER A 38 9.40 -10.37 -4.48
N VAL A 39 8.35 -9.61 -4.15
CA VAL A 39 7.34 -9.97 -3.14
C VAL A 39 6.06 -10.37 -3.84
N ASP A 40 5.63 -11.60 -3.65
CA ASP A 40 4.33 -12.08 -4.14
C ASP A 40 3.23 -11.75 -3.13
N LEU A 41 2.19 -11.05 -3.59
CA LEU A 41 1.01 -10.71 -2.80
C LEU A 41 -0.07 -11.77 -3.02
N GLU A 42 -0.49 -12.39 -1.92
CA GLU A 42 -1.61 -13.34 -1.94
C GLU A 42 -2.93 -12.55 -1.93
N ILE A 43 -3.29 -12.02 -3.08
CA ILE A 43 -4.57 -11.34 -3.32
C ILE A 43 -5.36 -12.06 -4.42
N ASP A 44 -6.69 -11.89 -4.40
CA ASP A 44 -7.55 -12.38 -5.47
C ASP A 44 -7.17 -11.75 -6.82
N THR A 45 -7.66 -12.32 -7.92
CA THR A 45 -7.48 -11.73 -9.26
C THR A 45 -7.89 -10.25 -9.28
N ILE A 46 -7.22 -9.43 -10.09
CA ILE A 46 -7.48 -7.98 -10.22
C ILE A 46 -8.98 -7.64 -10.36
N GLU A 47 -9.75 -8.53 -11.00
CA GLU A 47 -11.18 -8.35 -11.23
C GLU A 47 -12.07 -8.65 -10.01
N SER A 48 -11.60 -9.51 -9.10
CA SER A 48 -12.33 -9.96 -7.91
C SER A 48 -11.78 -9.38 -6.62
N THR A 49 -10.61 -8.72 -6.64
CA THR A 49 -10.03 -8.07 -5.48
C THR A 49 -11.00 -7.03 -4.89
N THR A 50 -11.17 -7.07 -3.57
CA THR A 50 -11.96 -6.07 -2.83
C THR A 50 -11.04 -5.14 -2.04
N PRO A 51 -11.50 -3.94 -1.64
CA PRO A 51 -10.73 -3.05 -0.78
C PRO A 51 -10.18 -3.73 0.48
N ASN A 52 -11.02 -4.54 1.14
CA ASN A 52 -10.62 -5.30 2.32
C ASN A 52 -9.59 -6.38 1.98
N SER A 53 -9.83 -7.22 0.96
CA SER A 53 -8.87 -8.28 0.63
C SER A 53 -7.52 -7.75 0.16
N LEU A 54 -7.49 -6.60 -0.53
CA LEU A 54 -6.23 -5.93 -0.86
C LEU A 54 -5.49 -5.46 0.40
N LEU A 55 -6.19 -4.79 1.32
CA LEU A 55 -5.58 -4.28 2.54
C LEU A 55 -5.07 -5.42 3.43
N ASP A 56 -5.89 -6.45 3.64
CA ASP A 56 -5.54 -7.62 4.45
C ASP A 56 -4.32 -8.36 3.87
N GLY A 57 -4.24 -8.47 2.54
CA GLY A 57 -3.10 -9.07 1.84
C GLY A 57 -1.81 -8.28 2.03
N ILE A 58 -1.88 -6.94 1.92
CA ILE A 58 -0.73 -6.05 2.19
C ILE A 58 -0.32 -6.17 3.67
N GLU A 59 -1.26 -6.02 4.61
CA GLU A 59 -0.98 -6.07 6.04
C GLU A 59 -0.32 -7.39 6.46
N SER A 60 -0.87 -8.52 5.99
CA SER A 60 -0.33 -9.84 6.27
C SER A 60 1.07 -10.02 5.70
N LYS A 61 1.32 -9.56 4.46
CA LYS A 61 2.63 -9.67 3.84
C LYS A 61 3.66 -8.78 4.52
N ILE A 62 3.30 -7.54 4.87
CA ILE A 62 4.18 -6.62 5.59
C ILE A 62 4.51 -7.15 6.99
N TYR A 63 3.51 -7.66 7.72
CA TYR A 63 3.74 -8.30 9.02
C TYR A 63 4.76 -9.45 8.90
N TYR A 64 4.57 -10.33 7.91
CA TYR A 64 5.50 -11.43 7.64
C TYR A 64 6.93 -10.92 7.32
N LEU A 65 7.08 -9.96 6.40
CA LEU A 65 8.39 -9.45 6.02
C LEU A 65 9.09 -8.77 7.19
N LEU A 66 8.37 -7.99 8.00
CA LEU A 66 8.94 -7.37 9.19
C LEU A 66 9.45 -8.42 10.18
N GLN A 67 8.74 -9.53 10.34
CA GLN A 67 9.09 -10.58 11.30
C GLN A 67 10.18 -11.53 10.81
N TYR A 68 10.19 -11.86 9.51
CA TYR A 68 10.98 -12.98 8.97
C TYR A 68 11.96 -12.59 7.85
N ASP A 69 11.74 -11.49 7.15
CA ASP A 69 12.60 -11.05 6.03
C ASP A 69 12.68 -9.51 5.92
N THR A 70 13.38 -8.93 6.89
CA THR A 70 13.54 -7.47 6.98
C THR A 70 14.30 -6.89 5.78
N SER A 71 15.16 -7.67 5.13
CA SER A 71 15.91 -7.24 3.94
C SER A 71 14.97 -6.97 2.77
N THR A 72 14.05 -7.91 2.50
CA THR A 72 13.03 -7.75 1.45
C THR A 72 12.05 -6.63 1.79
N TYR A 73 11.68 -6.48 3.06
CA TYR A 73 10.89 -5.33 3.52
C TYR A 73 11.56 -3.99 3.19
N ILE A 74 12.84 -3.82 3.53
CA ILE A 74 13.58 -2.58 3.26
C ILE A 74 13.64 -2.32 1.74
N ASN A 75 13.89 -3.35 0.93
CA ASN A 75 13.90 -3.25 -0.52
C ASN A 75 12.53 -2.80 -1.09
N LEU A 76 11.44 -3.36 -0.57
CA LEU A 76 10.08 -2.99 -0.94
C LEU A 76 9.81 -1.50 -0.70
N LEU A 77 10.20 -0.97 0.46
CA LEU A 77 10.02 0.45 0.77
C LEU A 77 10.76 1.35 -0.23
N TYR A 78 11.98 1.00 -0.61
CA TYR A 78 12.75 1.77 -1.59
C TYR A 78 12.10 1.78 -2.97
N ILE A 79 11.62 0.63 -3.45
CA ILE A 79 10.95 0.50 -4.75
C ILE A 79 9.64 1.29 -4.79
N ILE A 80 8.89 1.26 -3.70
CA ILE A 80 7.60 1.96 -3.58
C ILE A 80 7.78 3.47 -3.37
N ASP A 81 9.01 3.90 -3.05
CA ASP A 81 9.34 5.26 -2.64
C ASP A 81 8.68 5.62 -1.29
N VAL A 82 8.59 4.71 -0.32
CA VAL A 82 8.10 5.08 1.02
C VAL A 82 9.20 5.84 1.76
N PRO A 83 8.98 7.11 2.17
CA PRO A 83 10.06 7.89 2.71
C PRO A 83 10.29 7.54 4.19
N GLU A 84 11.54 7.25 4.55
CA GLU A 84 11.91 6.82 5.91
C GLU A 84 11.45 7.77 7.01
N HIS A 85 11.39 9.07 6.72
CA HIS A 85 10.94 10.05 7.71
C HIS A 85 9.51 9.75 8.16
N SER A 86 8.61 9.34 7.26
CA SER A 86 7.22 8.99 7.60
C SER A 86 7.16 7.80 8.54
N ILE A 87 8.09 6.85 8.40
CA ILE A 87 8.20 5.67 9.25
C ILE A 87 8.70 6.03 10.65
N LYS A 88 9.69 6.93 10.75
CA LYS A 88 10.26 7.37 12.04
C LYS A 88 9.25 8.10 12.93
N TYR A 89 8.20 8.69 12.36
CA TYR A 89 7.14 9.36 13.11
C TYR A 89 6.01 8.42 13.55
N LEU A 90 6.02 7.15 13.14
CA LEU A 90 5.05 6.17 13.59
C LEU A 90 5.25 5.89 15.09
N LYS A 91 4.16 5.94 15.84
CA LYS A 91 4.12 5.64 17.28
C LYS A 91 3.47 4.28 17.54
N ALA A 92 3.83 3.29 16.73
CA ALA A 92 3.29 1.95 16.88
C ALA A 92 3.76 1.32 18.20
N GLU A 93 2.82 0.76 18.96
CA GLU A 93 3.10 0.14 20.25
C GLU A 93 3.57 -1.31 20.12
N ASN A 94 3.24 -1.96 19.01
CA ASN A 94 3.57 -3.35 18.72
C ASN A 94 3.73 -3.58 17.21
N LEU A 95 4.20 -4.78 16.85
CA LEU A 95 4.46 -5.16 15.47
C LEU A 95 3.20 -5.15 14.59
N GLU A 96 2.05 -5.54 15.14
CA GLU A 96 0.78 -5.55 14.42
C GLU A 96 0.34 -4.13 14.04
N GLN A 97 0.41 -3.18 14.97
CA GLN A 97 0.12 -1.79 14.67
C GLN A 97 1.13 -1.21 13.67
N PHE A 98 2.41 -1.57 13.82
CA PHE A 98 3.44 -1.12 12.91
C PHE A 98 3.22 -1.64 11.48
N SER A 99 2.83 -2.92 11.31
CA SER A 99 2.53 -3.46 9.98
C SER A 99 1.33 -2.76 9.34
N LYS A 100 0.28 -2.44 10.11
CA LYS A 100 -0.88 -1.68 9.64
C LYS A 100 -0.51 -0.27 9.18
N ASP A 101 0.25 0.46 9.99
CA ASP A 101 0.70 1.81 9.68
C ASP A 101 1.54 1.84 8.40
N ILE A 102 2.48 0.90 8.25
CA ILE A 102 3.32 0.79 7.04
C ILE A 102 2.49 0.40 5.82
N SER A 103 1.54 -0.52 5.98
CA SER A 103 0.67 -0.97 4.89
C SER A 103 -0.13 0.20 4.32
N PHE A 104 -0.63 1.09 5.18
CA PHE A 104 -1.26 2.32 4.73
C PHE A 104 -0.30 3.27 4.00
N LEU A 105 0.92 3.46 4.49
CA LEU A 105 1.92 4.31 3.81
C LEU A 105 2.26 3.78 2.41
N ILE A 106 2.41 2.46 2.27
CA ILE A 106 2.63 1.79 0.99
C ILE A 106 1.43 2.01 0.07
N LEU A 107 0.21 1.73 0.54
CA LEU A 107 -1.01 1.91 -0.23
C LEU A 107 -1.16 3.36 -0.71
N LYS A 108 -0.88 4.33 0.17
CA LYS A 108 -0.92 5.76 -0.14
C LYS A 108 0.07 6.14 -1.25
N ARG A 109 1.29 5.59 -1.24
CA ARG A 109 2.28 5.80 -2.31
C ARG A 109 1.82 5.20 -3.64
N CYS A 110 1.28 3.98 -3.63
CA CYS A 110 0.71 3.38 -4.84
C CYS A 110 -0.45 4.21 -5.40
N TRP A 111 -1.34 4.71 -4.53
CA TRP A 111 -2.43 5.58 -4.93
C TRP A 111 -1.97 6.89 -5.54
N MET A 112 -0.95 7.54 -4.97
CA MET A 112 -0.35 8.74 -5.56
C MET A 112 0.07 8.50 -7.01
N LYS A 113 0.77 7.38 -7.30
CA LYS A 113 1.20 7.04 -8.67
C LYS A 113 0.02 6.92 -9.63
N VAL A 114 -1.05 6.24 -9.22
CA VAL A 114 -2.26 6.05 -10.03
C VAL A 114 -2.99 7.37 -10.25
N TRP A 115 -3.19 8.13 -9.18
CA TRP A 115 -3.90 9.41 -9.23
C TRP A 115 -3.18 10.42 -10.11
N TYR A 116 -1.86 10.57 -9.97
CA TYR A 116 -1.10 11.50 -10.82
C TYR A 116 -1.14 11.09 -12.29
N LYS A 117 -1.01 9.78 -12.59
CA LYS A 117 -1.12 9.25 -13.96
C LYS A 117 -2.51 9.46 -14.59
N ALA A 118 -3.57 9.51 -13.80
CA ALA A 118 -4.92 9.74 -14.29
C ALA A 118 -5.24 11.23 -14.52
N ASN A 119 -4.50 12.13 -13.88
CA ASN A 119 -4.80 13.57 -13.84
C ASN A 119 -3.79 14.47 -14.58
N TYR A 120 -2.65 13.92 -15.00
CA TYR A 120 -1.57 14.61 -15.73
C TYR A 120 -0.96 13.67 -16.77
#